data_AF-A0A812KZ01-F1
#
_entry.id   AF-A0A812KZ01-F1
#
_cell.length_a   1.000
_cell.length_b   1.000
_cell.length_c   1.000
_cell.angle_alpha   90.00
_cell.angle_beta   90.00
_cell.angle_gamma   90.00
#
_symmetry.space_group_name_H-M   'P 1'
#
loop_
_entity.id
_entity.type
_entity.pdbx_description
1 polymer ?
#
loop_
_entity_poly.entity_id
_entity_poly.type
_entity_poly.pdbx_seq_one_letter_code
_entity_poly.pdbx_strand_id
1 'polypeptide(L)'
;MVGLLAQPECTSQVAEEFSAPSRGDEVQKASGSSTRFRTASRILHPSSEHAVADVVLAAPVLAHVCSDSSKGDHQALAAETLPSEASEEQYRERAYFSQEMKVSKYELYREDIKDMTELTVSKMDVYMVINVLQLLFCVMLFTEGMPKPGKTPLWLHWILAASSASGVLYFVLSIWLGMHASIAAHSFGVRLLTQFVRLPVPNTQQIHRAAAKAKDYEALSLSDMLRIPVLQQQLRNLSATLGNLSQQTTAEDTTGLEDSFLPEVYMPSLEETASLKHIQLYRDLQANWQAYDAYSRVCMAMGTNQLLQSLNAYCLGVLLSETHSGWAAVCCMAVFSSVSWLIVRLDVLISWRLLMVALALQLGTPLLTLCCLAASILFTGVLSLIRALVPVIFVLHLAWMVCCLRLATGHGDKVSLPGKFRGVLYLDVFGWLSPEAESPRAPRRREAPAPTEQPPEDEAPSSFQPLPAMYMTLAELCMRQRAGLALQLEKWENPRVASVLNDESWLEEVAKQRRRFEEVEEELRTTLQRAREQPQQDADATPRVWLKLEWFASFQTL
;
A
#
# COMPACT_ATOMS: atom_id res chain seq x y z
N MET A 1 31.36 3.32 -40.16
CA MET A 1 30.74 4.47 -40.84
C MET A 1 31.62 5.68 -40.59
N VAL A 2 32.11 6.31 -41.66
CA VAL A 2 33.09 7.40 -41.62
C VAL A 2 32.56 8.52 -42.51
N GLY A 3 32.57 9.75 -41.99
CA GLY A 3 32.18 10.97 -42.68
C GLY A 3 32.42 12.13 -41.71
N LEU A 4 33.52 12.84 -41.87
CA LEU A 4 33.53 14.14 -42.55
C LEU A 4 32.84 15.24 -41.75
N LEU A 5 33.62 15.94 -40.93
CA LEU A 5 33.83 17.38 -41.08
C LEU A 5 35.14 17.78 -40.40
N ALA A 6 35.96 18.56 -41.10
CA ALA A 6 37.23 19.10 -40.63
C ALA A 6 37.42 20.49 -41.24
N GLN A 7 38.37 21.26 -40.69
CA GLN A 7 38.84 22.60 -41.10
C GLN A 7 38.00 23.80 -40.63
N PRO A 8 38.62 24.97 -40.37
CA PRO A 8 40.00 25.17 -39.92
C PRO A 8 40.14 26.22 -38.78
N GLU A 9 41.40 26.46 -38.41
CA GLU A 9 41.87 27.38 -37.38
C GLU A 9 41.51 28.85 -37.65
N CYS A 10 41.35 29.64 -36.58
CA CYS A 10 41.60 31.08 -36.62
C CYS A 10 42.21 31.53 -35.29
N THR A 11 43.51 31.84 -35.31
CA THR A 11 44.24 32.44 -34.19
C THR A 11 44.24 33.96 -34.30
N SER A 12 43.83 34.64 -33.23
CA SER A 12 44.19 36.05 -33.03
C SER A 12 44.29 36.36 -31.54
N GLN A 13 45.45 36.90 -31.14
CA GLN A 13 45.72 37.38 -29.78
C GLN A 13 44.93 38.67 -29.51
N VAL A 14 44.38 38.80 -28.31
CA VAL A 14 44.27 40.10 -27.61
C VAL A 14 44.64 39.85 -26.15
N ALA A 15 45.61 40.60 -25.66
CA ALA A 15 45.93 40.74 -24.24
C ALA A 15 45.35 42.09 -23.74
N GLU A 16 45.58 42.42 -22.47
CA GLU A 16 44.97 43.55 -21.74
C GLU A 16 43.52 43.24 -21.27
N GLU A 17 43.07 43.64 -20.08
CA GLU A 17 43.74 44.41 -19.01
C GLU A 17 43.22 43.97 -17.63
N PHE A 18 44.10 43.93 -16.63
CA PHE A 18 43.72 43.70 -15.23
C PHE A 18 43.44 45.06 -14.57
N SER A 19 42.19 45.36 -14.24
CA SER A 19 41.86 46.50 -13.38
C SER A 19 40.61 46.25 -12.54
N ALA A 20 40.83 46.16 -11.23
CA ALA A 20 39.77 46.25 -10.24
C ALA A 20 39.50 47.71 -9.89
N PRO A 21 38.26 48.08 -9.53
CA PRO A 21 38.01 49.15 -8.58
C PRO A 21 37.68 48.56 -7.20
N SER A 22 38.15 49.25 -6.16
CA SER A 22 37.85 48.97 -4.76
C SER A 22 36.78 49.92 -4.24
N ARG A 23 36.28 49.62 -3.03
CA ARG A 23 35.43 50.45 -2.13
C ARG A 23 33.97 50.68 -2.51
N GLY A 24 33.14 50.64 -1.47
CA GLY A 24 31.76 51.11 -1.49
C GLY A 24 30.93 50.53 -0.35
N ASP A 25 31.24 50.85 0.91
CA ASP A 25 30.29 50.63 2.02
C ASP A 25 29.07 51.53 1.80
N GLU A 26 27.85 50.99 1.82
CA GLU A 26 26.69 51.77 2.23
C GLU A 26 25.55 50.93 2.83
N VAL A 27 24.61 51.62 3.46
CA VAL A 27 23.89 51.16 4.65
C VAL A 27 22.36 51.28 4.46
N GLN A 28 21.63 50.32 5.06
CA GLN A 28 20.22 50.38 5.46
C GLN A 28 19.07 50.21 4.44
N LYS A 29 17.97 49.70 5.03
CA LYS A 29 16.53 49.87 4.72
C LYS A 29 15.88 49.04 3.62
N ALA A 30 15.29 47.94 4.09
CA ALA A 30 13.83 47.73 4.13
C ALA A 30 13.00 48.03 2.87
N SER A 31 12.47 46.96 2.26
CA SER A 31 11.13 46.96 1.67
C SER A 31 10.59 45.53 1.65
N GLY A 32 9.40 45.32 2.22
CA GLY A 32 8.67 44.07 2.02
C GLY A 32 7.96 44.09 0.67
N SER A 33 7.86 42.95 0.00
CA SER A 33 6.90 42.79 -1.10
C SER A 33 6.19 41.44 -0.99
N SER A 34 4.86 41.51 -0.90
CA SER A 34 3.98 40.34 -0.93
C SER A 34 3.63 40.04 -2.38
N THR A 35 4.23 38.99 -2.94
CA THR A 35 4.03 38.62 -4.34
C THR A 35 2.72 37.83 -4.51
N ARG A 36 1.61 38.54 -4.70
CA ARG A 36 0.34 37.93 -5.16
C ARG A 36 0.53 37.29 -6.53
N PHE A 37 0.58 35.96 -6.60
CA PHE A 37 0.40 35.24 -7.86
C PHE A 37 -1.04 35.41 -8.36
N ARG A 38 -1.22 36.12 -9.48
CA ARG A 38 -2.49 36.14 -10.24
C ARG A 38 -2.44 35.05 -11.30
N THR A 39 -3.13 33.93 -11.05
CA THR A 39 -3.30 32.87 -12.04
C THR A 39 -4.31 33.29 -13.09
N ALA A 40 -3.85 33.67 -14.29
CA ALA A 40 -4.70 33.94 -15.44
C ALA A 40 -5.02 32.62 -16.16
N SER A 41 -6.11 31.96 -15.79
CA SER A 41 -6.60 30.77 -16.50
C SER A 41 -7.08 31.13 -17.90
N ARG A 42 -6.29 30.78 -18.93
CA ARG A 42 -6.70 30.87 -20.33
C ARG A 42 -7.28 29.53 -20.76
N ILE A 43 -8.61 29.49 -20.89
CA ILE A 43 -9.35 28.29 -21.29
C ILE A 43 -8.98 27.95 -22.74
N LEU A 44 -8.48 26.73 -22.94
CA LEU A 44 -8.38 26.09 -24.26
C LEU A 44 -9.37 24.92 -24.29
N HIS A 45 -10.27 24.93 -25.27
CA HIS A 45 -11.17 23.81 -25.54
C HIS A 45 -10.38 22.59 -26.06
N PRO A 46 -10.61 21.38 -25.52
CA PRO A 46 -10.26 20.15 -26.20
C PRO A 46 -11.38 19.74 -27.17
N SER A 47 -11.07 19.67 -28.46
CA SER A 47 -11.93 19.05 -29.47
C SER A 47 -11.34 17.71 -29.90
N SER A 48 -11.94 16.61 -29.47
CA SER A 48 -11.88 15.32 -30.18
C SER A 48 -12.91 14.37 -29.57
N GLU A 49 -13.88 13.99 -30.39
CA GLU A 49 -14.90 13.00 -30.04
C GLU A 49 -14.27 11.61 -29.91
N HIS A 50 -14.66 10.85 -28.88
CA HIS A 50 -14.82 9.40 -29.02
C HIS A 50 -15.96 8.93 -28.11
N ALA A 51 -16.90 8.20 -28.70
CA ALA A 51 -18.13 7.80 -28.04
C ALA A 51 -17.90 6.73 -26.95
N VAL A 52 -18.52 6.94 -25.80
CA VAL A 52 -18.82 5.89 -24.83
C VAL A 52 -20.34 5.85 -24.70
N ALA A 53 -20.94 4.69 -24.97
CA ALA A 53 -22.38 4.54 -25.12
C ALA A 53 -23.12 4.66 -23.79
N ASP A 54 -24.27 5.35 -23.81
CA ASP A 54 -25.20 5.41 -22.70
C ASP A 54 -25.85 4.03 -22.44
N VAL A 55 -25.62 3.47 -21.24
CA VAL A 55 -26.39 2.33 -20.75
C VAL A 55 -27.54 2.85 -19.88
N VAL A 56 -28.64 3.20 -20.55
CA VAL A 56 -29.92 3.50 -19.90
C VAL A 56 -30.61 2.19 -19.55
N LEU A 57 -30.55 1.77 -18.29
CA LEU A 57 -31.33 0.64 -17.79
C LEU A 57 -32.77 1.08 -17.48
N ALA A 58 -33.67 0.79 -18.42
CA ALA A 58 -35.11 0.97 -18.23
C ALA A 58 -35.66 -0.06 -17.23
N ALA A 59 -36.47 0.41 -16.27
CA ALA A 59 -37.22 -0.47 -15.38
C ALA A 59 -38.53 -0.93 -16.06
N PRO A 60 -38.88 -2.23 -16.02
CA PRO A 60 -40.18 -2.69 -16.51
C PRO A 60 -41.26 -2.39 -15.47
N VAL A 61 -42.25 -1.59 -15.88
CA VAL A 61 -43.55 -1.51 -15.20
C VAL A 61 -44.33 -2.79 -15.52
N LEU A 62 -44.73 -3.53 -14.50
CA LEU A 62 -45.72 -4.60 -14.62
C LEU A 62 -46.87 -4.35 -13.64
N ALA A 63 -48.08 -4.31 -14.19
CA ALA A 63 -49.32 -4.12 -13.46
C ALA A 63 -50.18 -5.40 -13.51
N HIS A 64 -51.14 -5.48 -12.59
CA HIS A 64 -52.23 -6.46 -12.51
C HIS A 64 -51.88 -7.96 -12.38
N VAL A 65 -52.20 -8.52 -11.20
CA VAL A 65 -53.24 -9.56 -11.09
C VAL A 65 -54.09 -9.28 -9.84
N CYS A 66 -55.42 -9.27 -10.00
CA CYS A 66 -56.37 -9.45 -8.90
C CYS A 66 -56.81 -10.91 -8.88
N SER A 67 -56.95 -11.52 -7.69
CA SER A 67 -57.88 -12.64 -7.50
C SER A 67 -58.44 -12.63 -6.08
N ASP A 68 -59.75 -12.82 -5.99
CA ASP A 68 -60.54 -12.74 -4.76
C ASP A 68 -60.39 -13.95 -3.82
N SER A 69 -60.93 -13.75 -2.61
CA SER A 69 -61.68 -14.75 -1.83
C SER A 69 -60.94 -15.94 -1.23
N SER A 70 -60.66 -15.82 0.08
CA SER A 70 -61.17 -16.81 1.03
C SER A 70 -61.53 -16.14 2.37
N LYS A 71 -62.80 -16.23 2.77
CA LYS A 71 -63.24 -15.88 4.13
C LYS A 71 -63.05 -17.08 5.05
N GLY A 72 -62.25 -16.93 6.08
CA GLY A 72 -62.14 -17.88 7.19
C GLY A 72 -62.30 -17.12 8.51
N ASP A 73 -63.49 -17.19 9.11
CA ASP A 73 -63.81 -16.44 10.33
C ASP A 73 -63.18 -17.07 11.58
N HIS A 74 -62.02 -16.55 12.00
CA HIS A 74 -61.47 -16.76 13.34
C HIS A 74 -61.26 -15.42 14.05
N GLN A 75 -62.35 -14.88 14.62
CA GLN A 75 -62.29 -13.78 15.59
C GLN A 75 -61.71 -14.28 16.92
N ALA A 76 -60.40 -14.47 16.98
CA ALA A 76 -59.66 -14.47 18.24
C ALA A 76 -59.46 -13.01 18.65
N LEU A 77 -60.03 -12.62 19.79
CA LEU A 77 -59.98 -11.25 20.32
C LEU A 77 -58.59 -10.94 20.89
N ALA A 78 -57.61 -10.75 20.01
CA ALA A 78 -56.27 -10.33 20.40
C ALA A 78 -56.36 -8.91 21.00
N ALA A 79 -56.20 -8.81 22.32
CA ALA A 79 -56.05 -7.54 22.99
C ALA A 79 -54.73 -6.90 22.53
N GLU A 80 -54.84 -5.99 21.57
CA GLU A 80 -53.71 -5.26 20.99
C GLU A 80 -53.11 -4.35 22.06
N THR A 81 -52.17 -4.90 22.83
CA THR A 81 -51.38 -4.15 23.82
C THR A 81 -50.58 -3.09 23.10
N LEU A 82 -51.11 -1.86 23.11
CA LEU A 82 -50.45 -0.68 22.60
C LEU A 82 -49.01 -0.65 23.13
N PRO A 83 -47.98 -0.54 22.27
CA PRO A 83 -46.60 -0.47 22.71
C PRO A 83 -46.47 0.73 23.65
N SER A 84 -45.88 0.52 24.83
CA SER A 84 -45.74 1.63 25.79
C SER A 84 -44.83 2.70 25.20
N GLU A 85 -45.13 3.97 25.49
CA GLU A 85 -44.43 5.13 24.92
C GLU A 85 -42.90 5.05 25.10
N ALA A 86 -42.44 4.50 26.23
CA ALA A 86 -41.04 4.24 26.52
C ALA A 86 -40.35 3.28 25.51
N SER A 87 -41.09 2.35 24.90
CA SER A 87 -40.56 1.47 23.85
C SER A 87 -40.40 2.18 22.49
N GLU A 88 -41.25 3.17 22.19
CA GLU A 88 -41.09 4.01 21.01
C GLU A 88 -39.90 4.96 21.15
N GLU A 89 -39.72 5.57 22.32
CA GLU A 89 -38.60 6.45 22.63
C GLU A 89 -37.26 5.72 22.46
N GLN A 90 -37.12 4.53 23.07
CA GLN A 90 -35.94 3.68 22.88
C GLN A 90 -35.71 3.27 21.42
N TYR A 91 -36.77 3.03 20.65
CA TYR A 91 -36.64 2.73 19.22
C TYR A 91 -36.13 3.95 18.43
N ARG A 92 -36.59 5.15 18.77
CA ARG A 92 -36.14 6.42 18.15
C ARG A 92 -34.68 6.68 18.46
N GLU A 93 -34.27 6.58 19.73
CA GLU A 93 -32.87 6.70 20.14
C GLU A 93 -31.97 5.71 19.36
N ARG A 94 -32.34 4.42 19.34
CA ARG A 94 -31.60 3.40 18.57
C ARG A 94 -31.54 3.72 17.07
N ALA A 95 -32.59 4.30 16.49
CA ALA A 95 -32.60 4.72 15.09
C ALA A 95 -31.68 5.92 14.83
N TYR A 96 -31.66 6.92 15.74
CA TYR A 96 -30.74 8.06 15.67
C TYR A 96 -29.29 7.62 15.86
N PHE A 97 -28.97 6.84 16.90
CA PHE A 97 -27.63 6.26 17.09
C PHE A 97 -27.20 5.41 15.88
N SER A 98 -28.11 4.64 15.28
CA SER A 98 -27.81 3.88 14.05
C SER A 98 -27.55 4.77 12.82
N GLN A 99 -28.09 5.99 12.78
CA GLN A 99 -27.78 6.98 11.74
C GLN A 99 -26.45 7.68 12.02
N GLU A 100 -26.22 8.11 13.26
CA GLU A 100 -24.97 8.71 13.73
C GLU A 100 -23.77 7.79 13.49
N MET A 101 -23.84 6.52 13.94
CA MET A 101 -22.82 5.51 13.66
C MET A 101 -22.56 5.30 12.16
N LYS A 102 -23.58 5.47 11.30
CA LYS A 102 -23.39 5.42 9.84
C LYS A 102 -22.66 6.66 9.34
N VAL A 103 -23.06 7.87 9.79
CA VAL A 103 -22.39 9.12 9.42
C VAL A 103 -20.91 9.08 9.81
N SER A 104 -20.58 8.78 11.07
CA SER A 104 -19.19 8.68 11.54
C SER A 104 -18.38 7.62 10.77
N LYS A 105 -19.01 6.49 10.42
CA LYS A 105 -18.37 5.48 9.55
C LYS A 105 -18.05 5.99 8.14
N TYR A 106 -18.92 6.83 7.56
CA TYR A 106 -18.65 7.48 6.28
C TYR A 106 -17.64 8.64 6.39
N GLU A 107 -17.55 9.30 7.55
CA GLU A 107 -16.53 10.32 7.81
C GLU A 107 -15.13 9.68 7.85
N LEU A 108 -14.95 8.59 8.61
CA LEU A 108 -13.71 7.79 8.62
C LEU A 108 -13.30 7.37 7.21
N TYR A 109 -14.22 6.80 6.42
CA TYR A 109 -13.93 6.41 5.03
C TYR A 109 -13.48 7.58 4.13
N ARG A 110 -13.90 8.82 4.42
CA ARG A 110 -13.46 10.01 3.69
C ARG A 110 -12.07 10.47 4.14
N GLU A 111 -11.77 10.34 5.42
CA GLU A 111 -10.46 10.59 6.00
C GLU A 111 -9.43 9.60 5.45
N ASP A 112 -9.71 8.29 5.49
CA ASP A 112 -8.88 7.23 4.90
C ASP A 112 -8.47 7.54 3.44
N ILE A 113 -9.44 7.90 2.60
CA ILE A 113 -9.22 8.23 1.19
C ILE A 113 -8.40 9.50 1.03
N LYS A 114 -8.70 10.53 1.84
CA LYS A 114 -7.97 11.80 1.81
C LYS A 114 -6.50 11.55 2.16
N ASP A 115 -6.24 10.83 3.23
CA ASP A 115 -4.90 10.61 3.75
C ASP A 115 -4.07 9.69 2.84
N MET A 116 -4.65 8.63 2.26
CA MET A 116 -3.98 7.82 1.24
C MET A 116 -3.61 8.63 -0.02
N THR A 117 -4.49 9.56 -0.43
CA THR A 117 -4.25 10.45 -1.58
C THR A 117 -3.18 11.48 -1.26
N GLU A 118 -3.29 12.16 -0.12
CA GLU A 118 -2.38 13.21 0.35
C GLU A 118 -0.98 12.66 0.60
N LEU A 119 -0.87 11.43 1.13
CA LEU A 119 0.40 10.71 1.26
C LEU A 119 1.10 10.47 -0.08
N THR A 120 0.34 10.24 -1.16
CA THR A 120 0.90 10.06 -2.51
C THR A 120 1.37 11.39 -3.08
N VAL A 121 0.52 12.43 -3.04
CA VAL A 121 0.82 13.79 -3.51
C VAL A 121 2.06 14.35 -2.80
N SER A 122 2.06 14.35 -1.47
CA SER A 122 3.15 14.88 -0.64
C SER A 122 4.49 14.19 -0.92
N LYS A 123 4.51 12.85 -1.10
CA LYS A 123 5.73 12.11 -1.49
C LYS A 123 6.24 12.51 -2.87
N MET A 124 5.35 12.65 -3.86
CA MET A 124 5.74 13.01 -5.23
C MET A 124 6.31 14.43 -5.29
N ASP A 125 5.69 15.38 -4.58
CA ASP A 125 6.14 16.77 -4.55
C ASP A 125 7.54 16.88 -3.90
N VAL A 126 7.80 16.14 -2.82
CA VAL A 126 9.15 16.06 -2.20
C VAL A 126 10.18 15.45 -3.16
N TYR A 127 9.83 14.37 -3.87
CA TYR A 127 10.73 13.79 -4.87
C TYR A 127 11.00 14.74 -6.04
N MET A 128 10.00 15.49 -6.51
CA MET A 128 10.20 16.51 -7.55
C MET A 128 11.21 17.57 -7.12
N VAL A 129 11.13 18.08 -5.89
CA VAL A 129 12.10 19.07 -5.35
C VAL A 129 13.52 18.49 -5.32
N ILE A 130 13.70 17.26 -4.84
CA ILE A 130 15.03 16.61 -4.80
C ILE A 130 15.58 16.40 -6.22
N ASN A 131 14.75 15.91 -7.14
CA ASN A 131 15.16 15.70 -8.53
C ASN A 131 15.56 17.02 -9.23
N VAL A 132 14.89 18.15 -8.93
CA VAL A 132 15.27 19.47 -9.49
C VAL A 132 16.65 19.90 -8.97
N LEU A 133 16.97 19.67 -7.69
CA LEU A 133 18.30 19.97 -7.14
C LEU A 133 19.38 19.08 -7.77
N GLN A 134 19.11 17.79 -7.93
CA GLN A 134 20.05 16.85 -8.57
C GLN A 134 20.24 17.15 -10.07
N LEU A 135 19.17 17.54 -10.77
CA LEU A 135 19.22 18.02 -12.15
C LEU A 135 20.12 19.25 -12.29
N LEU A 136 20.02 20.22 -11.35
CA LEU A 136 20.90 21.39 -11.35
C LEU A 136 22.38 21.01 -11.20
N PHE A 137 22.71 20.05 -10.32
CA PHE A 137 24.09 19.54 -10.22
C PHE A 137 24.56 18.83 -11.49
N CYS A 138 23.70 18.05 -12.15
CA CYS A 138 23.99 17.45 -13.46
C CYS A 138 24.27 18.51 -14.54
N VAL A 139 23.47 19.57 -14.61
CA VAL A 139 23.66 20.67 -15.57
C VAL A 139 24.95 21.44 -15.27
N MET A 140 25.22 21.77 -14.01
CA MET A 140 26.46 22.44 -13.59
C MET A 140 27.72 21.62 -13.92
N LEU A 141 27.70 20.30 -13.67
CA LEU A 141 28.80 19.41 -14.07
C LEU A 141 28.98 19.33 -15.58
N PHE A 142 27.89 19.44 -16.36
CA PHE A 142 27.94 19.42 -17.83
C PHE A 142 28.46 20.73 -18.43
N THR A 143 28.14 21.89 -17.82
CA THR A 143 28.51 23.22 -18.35
C THR A 143 29.82 23.75 -17.80
N GLU A 144 30.04 23.65 -16.49
CA GLU A 144 31.19 24.22 -15.78
C GLU A 144 32.19 23.14 -15.34
N GLY A 145 31.71 21.93 -15.06
CA GLY A 145 32.52 20.79 -14.60
C GLY A 145 33.38 20.12 -15.68
N MET A 146 33.60 20.74 -16.84
CA MET A 146 34.44 20.18 -17.90
C MET A 146 35.93 20.42 -17.58
N PRO A 147 36.76 19.36 -17.43
CA PRO A 147 38.20 19.52 -17.17
C PRO A 147 38.92 20.27 -18.29
N LYS A 148 40.09 20.85 -18.00
CA LYS A 148 40.75 21.77 -18.93
C LYS A 148 41.21 21.08 -20.22
N PRO A 149 40.80 21.57 -21.40
CA PRO A 149 41.17 20.97 -22.68
C PRO A 149 42.69 20.94 -22.84
N GLY A 150 43.21 19.81 -23.31
CA GLY A 150 44.64 19.57 -23.50
C GLY A 150 45.36 18.90 -22.31
N LYS A 151 44.79 18.94 -21.09
CA LYS A 151 45.31 18.15 -19.95
C LYS A 151 44.64 16.79 -19.83
N THR A 152 43.31 16.78 -19.95
CA THR A 152 42.48 15.56 -19.95
C THR A 152 42.38 14.95 -21.35
N PRO A 153 42.35 13.61 -21.48
CA PRO A 153 42.12 12.97 -22.76
C PRO A 153 40.67 13.14 -23.23
N LEU A 154 40.45 13.34 -24.53
CA LEU A 154 39.13 13.62 -25.10
C LEU A 154 38.08 12.54 -24.79
N TRP A 155 38.47 11.26 -24.74
CA TRP A 155 37.55 10.15 -24.44
C TRP A 155 36.94 10.22 -23.04
N LEU A 156 37.64 10.82 -22.06
CA LEU A 156 37.11 10.98 -20.70
C LEU A 156 35.98 12.01 -20.64
N HIS A 157 36.11 13.10 -21.41
CA HIS A 157 35.06 14.11 -21.56
C HIS A 157 33.78 13.51 -22.15
N TRP A 158 33.90 12.57 -23.09
CA TRP A 158 32.74 11.87 -23.66
C TRP A 158 32.04 10.95 -22.64
N ILE A 159 32.77 10.30 -21.72
CA ILE A 159 32.17 9.52 -20.62
C ILE A 159 31.46 10.45 -19.62
N LEU A 160 32.10 11.57 -19.26
CA LEU A 160 31.50 12.59 -18.40
C LEU A 160 30.21 13.14 -19.04
N ALA A 161 30.27 13.61 -20.29
CA ALA A 161 29.12 14.14 -21.01
C ALA A 161 27.99 13.10 -21.17
N ALA A 162 28.30 11.84 -21.49
CA ALA A 162 27.30 10.79 -21.65
C ALA A 162 26.59 10.42 -20.33
N SER A 163 27.34 10.33 -19.22
CA SER A 163 26.76 10.07 -17.90
C SER A 163 25.96 11.27 -17.36
N SER A 164 26.47 12.49 -17.49
CA SER A 164 25.73 13.72 -17.15
C SER A 164 24.44 13.85 -17.97
N ALA A 165 24.48 13.67 -19.29
CA ALA A 165 23.30 13.75 -20.15
C ALA A 165 22.27 12.66 -19.84
N SER A 166 22.73 11.45 -19.49
CA SER A 166 21.87 10.36 -19.02
C SER A 166 21.21 10.71 -17.67
N GLY A 167 21.96 11.33 -16.76
CA GLY A 167 21.42 11.86 -15.49
C GLY A 167 20.34 12.92 -15.71
N VAL A 168 20.62 13.93 -16.55
CA VAL A 168 19.64 14.96 -16.96
C VAL A 168 18.36 14.33 -17.51
N LEU A 169 18.48 13.39 -18.45
CA LEU A 169 17.33 12.73 -19.06
C LEU A 169 16.48 11.98 -18.01
N TYR A 170 17.11 11.20 -17.13
CA TYR A 170 16.39 10.48 -16.09
C TYR A 170 15.75 11.40 -15.05
N PHE A 171 16.39 12.50 -14.65
CA PHE A 171 15.78 13.45 -13.72
C PHE A 171 14.59 14.19 -14.34
N VAL A 172 14.69 14.60 -15.60
CA VAL A 172 13.55 15.20 -16.34
C VAL A 172 12.38 14.21 -16.45
N LEU A 173 12.65 12.94 -16.79
CA LEU A 173 11.63 11.89 -16.80
C LEU A 173 11.04 11.65 -15.40
N SER A 174 11.85 11.64 -14.35
CA SER A 174 11.38 11.47 -12.97
C SER A 174 10.43 12.58 -12.54
N ILE A 175 10.79 13.85 -12.81
CA ILE A 175 9.96 15.03 -12.53
C ILE A 175 8.65 14.97 -13.33
N TRP A 176 8.72 14.65 -14.63
CA TRP A 176 7.54 14.50 -15.49
C TRP A 176 6.57 13.44 -14.94
N LEU A 177 7.07 12.24 -14.66
CA LEU A 177 6.27 11.12 -14.16
C LEU A 177 5.71 11.41 -12.76
N GLY A 178 6.49 12.01 -11.87
CA GLY A 178 6.07 12.39 -10.52
C GLY A 178 4.95 13.45 -10.54
N MET A 179 5.07 14.45 -11.42
CA MET A 179 4.04 15.46 -11.64
C MET A 179 2.73 14.84 -12.16
N HIS A 180 2.81 13.92 -13.13
CA HIS A 180 1.63 13.18 -13.59
C HIS A 180 1.01 12.31 -12.49
N ALA A 181 1.82 11.62 -11.68
CA ALA A 181 1.35 10.84 -10.55
C ALA A 181 0.61 11.70 -9.50
N SER A 182 1.21 12.83 -9.11
CA SER A 182 0.65 13.79 -8.14
C SER A 182 -0.70 14.36 -8.62
N ILE A 183 -0.76 14.87 -9.86
CA ILE A 183 -1.99 15.42 -10.45
C ILE A 183 -3.08 14.34 -10.60
N ALA A 184 -2.71 13.14 -11.09
CA ALA A 184 -3.66 12.05 -11.26
C ALA A 184 -4.24 11.60 -9.91
N ALA A 185 -3.39 11.29 -8.93
CA ALA A 185 -3.80 10.89 -7.58
C ALA A 185 -4.76 11.91 -6.96
N HIS A 186 -4.39 13.20 -6.97
CA HIS A 186 -5.26 14.26 -6.45
C HIS A 186 -6.62 14.32 -7.17
N SER A 187 -6.62 14.26 -8.51
CA SER A 187 -7.86 14.32 -9.29
C SER A 187 -8.80 13.12 -9.05
N PHE A 188 -8.25 11.92 -8.93
CA PHE A 188 -9.01 10.71 -8.65
C PHE A 188 -9.46 10.62 -7.19
N GLY A 189 -8.65 11.07 -6.22
CA GLY A 189 -9.06 11.19 -4.81
C GLY A 189 -10.23 12.15 -4.62
N VAL A 190 -10.17 13.35 -5.23
CA VAL A 190 -11.31 14.28 -5.24
C VAL A 190 -12.53 13.67 -5.92
N ARG A 191 -12.36 12.95 -7.04
CA ARG A 191 -13.46 12.23 -7.70
C ARG A 191 -14.08 11.16 -6.79
N LEU A 192 -13.26 10.39 -6.07
CA LEU A 192 -13.70 9.34 -5.16
C LEU A 192 -14.52 9.92 -3.99
N LEU A 193 -14.03 10.99 -3.37
CA LEU A 193 -14.71 11.73 -2.30
C LEU A 193 -15.99 12.46 -2.74
N THR A 194 -16.13 12.82 -4.03
CA THR A 194 -17.28 13.60 -4.54
C THR A 194 -18.31 12.75 -5.28
N GLN A 195 -17.97 11.56 -5.78
CA GLN A 195 -18.88 10.68 -6.52
C GLN A 195 -19.31 9.44 -5.73
N PHE A 196 -18.39 8.80 -5.00
CA PHE A 196 -18.65 7.49 -4.39
C PHE A 196 -18.80 7.55 -2.88
N VAL A 197 -17.95 8.29 -2.17
CA VAL A 197 -18.02 8.43 -0.70
C VAL A 197 -18.77 9.70 -0.31
N ARG A 198 -19.97 9.86 -0.87
CA ARG A 198 -20.94 10.85 -0.41
C ARG A 198 -21.51 10.41 0.94
N LEU A 199 -21.83 11.38 1.79
CA LEU A 199 -22.61 11.12 2.99
C LEU A 199 -23.94 10.44 2.59
N PRO A 200 -24.43 9.46 3.37
CA PRO A 200 -25.68 8.77 3.08
C PRO A 200 -26.85 9.71 3.31
N VAL A 201 -27.24 10.46 2.27
CA VAL A 201 -28.43 11.32 2.30
C VAL A 201 -29.65 10.42 2.52
N PRO A 202 -30.48 10.66 3.56
CA PRO A 202 -31.66 9.84 3.79
C PRO A 202 -32.60 9.93 2.59
N ASN A 203 -33.11 8.78 2.15
CA ASN A 203 -34.05 8.71 1.03
C ASN A 203 -35.30 9.54 1.36
N THR A 204 -35.90 10.21 0.38
CA THR A 204 -37.19 10.91 0.52
C THR A 204 -38.25 10.08 1.26
N GLN A 205 -38.28 8.75 1.09
CA GLN A 205 -39.14 7.87 1.90
C GLN A 205 -38.78 7.82 3.39
N GLN A 206 -37.49 7.82 3.74
CA GLN A 206 -37.02 7.90 5.13
C GLN A 206 -37.33 9.27 5.73
N ILE A 207 -37.16 10.35 4.94
CA ILE A 207 -37.54 11.72 5.32
C ILE A 207 -39.05 11.80 5.56
N HIS A 208 -39.89 11.26 4.68
CA HIS A 208 -41.35 11.22 4.89
C HIS A 208 -41.76 10.37 6.10
N ARG A 209 -41.10 9.24 6.35
CA ARG A 209 -41.33 8.44 7.57
C ARG A 209 -40.95 9.19 8.84
N ALA A 210 -39.84 9.94 8.81
CA ALA A 210 -39.42 10.80 9.92
C ALA A 210 -40.39 11.98 10.11
N ALA A 211 -40.80 12.64 9.02
CA ALA A 211 -41.73 13.77 9.04
C ALA A 211 -43.15 13.37 9.48
N ALA A 212 -43.64 12.18 9.08
CA ALA A 212 -44.89 11.62 9.61
C ALA A 212 -44.77 11.41 11.12
N LYS A 213 -43.73 10.70 11.59
CA LYS A 213 -43.47 10.49 13.03
C LYS A 213 -43.25 11.78 13.84
N ALA A 214 -42.77 12.85 13.21
CA ALA A 214 -42.65 14.17 13.83
C ALA A 214 -44.02 14.86 13.92
N LYS A 215 -44.83 14.80 12.86
CA LYS A 215 -46.20 15.31 12.86
C LYS A 215 -47.10 14.58 13.86
N ASP A 216 -46.94 13.27 13.99
CA ASP A 216 -47.64 12.46 15.00
C ASP A 216 -47.25 12.91 16.43
N TYR A 217 -46.03 13.40 16.63
CA TYR A 217 -45.57 13.99 17.89
C TYR A 217 -46.12 15.41 18.12
N GLU A 218 -46.15 16.26 17.09
CA GLU A 218 -46.79 17.59 17.15
C GLU A 218 -48.31 17.52 17.40
N ALA A 219 -48.94 16.39 17.06
CA ALA A 219 -50.37 16.14 17.29
C ALA A 219 -50.69 15.63 18.70
N LEU A 220 -49.71 15.24 19.52
CA LEU A 220 -49.93 14.82 20.90
C LEU A 220 -50.30 16.01 21.79
N SER A 221 -51.31 15.83 22.64
CA SER A 221 -51.77 16.87 23.57
C SER A 221 -50.67 17.23 24.57
N LEU A 222 -50.59 18.52 24.95
CA LEU A 222 -49.72 18.98 26.04
C LEU A 222 -49.92 18.23 27.36
N SER A 223 -51.12 17.65 27.58
CA SER A 223 -51.39 16.79 28.74
C SER A 223 -50.62 15.47 28.72
N ASP A 224 -50.40 14.90 27.54
CA ASP A 224 -49.68 13.65 27.36
C ASP A 224 -48.18 13.92 27.20
N MET A 225 -47.80 15.02 26.52
CA MET A 225 -46.42 15.50 26.45
C MET A 225 -45.80 15.85 27.82
N LEU A 226 -46.63 16.11 28.84
CA LEU A 226 -46.21 16.37 30.22
C LEU A 226 -46.31 15.15 31.16
N ARG A 227 -46.79 13.99 30.69
CA ARG A 227 -46.68 12.74 31.45
C ARG A 227 -45.27 12.21 31.31
N ILE A 228 -44.37 12.61 32.21
CA ILE A 228 -42.96 12.18 32.20
C ILE A 228 -42.88 10.67 32.51
N PRO A 229 -42.77 9.76 31.51
CA PRO A 229 -42.87 8.32 31.76
C PRO A 229 -41.57 7.84 32.40
N VAL A 230 -40.47 8.41 31.93
CA VAL A 230 -39.09 8.21 32.39
C VAL A 230 -38.97 8.42 33.89
N LEU A 231 -39.61 9.42 34.50
CA LEU A 231 -39.45 9.67 35.94
C LEU A 231 -40.13 8.57 36.76
N GLN A 232 -41.31 8.10 36.36
CA GLN A 232 -42.00 6.99 37.05
C GLN A 232 -41.31 5.64 36.81
N GLN A 233 -40.75 5.43 35.61
CA GLN A 233 -40.06 4.19 35.25
C GLN A 233 -38.62 4.13 35.80
N GLN A 234 -37.91 5.26 35.86
CA GLN A 234 -36.67 5.40 36.62
C GLN A 234 -36.91 5.26 38.11
N LEU A 235 -38.00 5.79 38.68
CA LEU A 235 -38.32 5.56 40.10
C LEU A 235 -38.61 4.09 40.39
N ARG A 236 -39.30 3.38 39.50
CA ARG A 236 -39.49 1.92 39.58
C ARG A 236 -38.17 1.17 39.48
N ASN A 237 -37.33 1.50 38.50
CA ASN A 237 -36.02 0.86 38.33
C ASN A 237 -35.12 1.14 39.54
N LEU A 238 -35.06 2.37 40.06
CA LEU A 238 -34.37 2.71 41.31
C LEU A 238 -34.93 1.93 42.50
N SER A 239 -36.25 1.78 42.62
CA SER A 239 -36.85 0.99 43.71
C SER A 239 -36.50 -0.50 43.63
N ALA A 240 -36.39 -1.06 42.42
CA ALA A 240 -35.96 -2.44 42.20
C ALA A 240 -34.45 -2.60 42.49
N THR A 241 -33.62 -1.65 42.05
CA THR A 241 -32.17 -1.66 42.34
C THR A 241 -31.88 -1.45 43.82
N LEU A 242 -32.60 -0.55 44.53
CA LEU A 242 -32.53 -0.42 45.98
C LEU A 242 -33.00 -1.69 46.70
N GLY A 243 -34.06 -2.34 46.19
CA GLY A 243 -34.54 -3.62 46.72
C GLY A 243 -33.43 -4.67 46.69
N ASN A 244 -32.77 -4.84 45.55
CA ASN A 244 -31.67 -5.80 45.40
C ASN A 244 -30.44 -5.41 46.22
N LEU A 245 -30.06 -4.12 46.26
CA LEU A 245 -28.96 -3.62 47.11
C LEU A 245 -29.22 -3.86 48.62
N SER A 246 -30.47 -3.78 49.07
CA SER A 246 -30.83 -4.07 50.47
C SER A 246 -30.62 -5.55 50.85
N GLN A 247 -30.53 -6.45 49.86
CA GLN A 247 -30.38 -7.88 50.06
C GLN A 247 -28.92 -8.37 49.85
N GLN A 248 -28.01 -7.48 49.44
CA GLN A 248 -26.61 -7.81 49.11
C GLN A 248 -25.59 -7.06 50.00
N THR A 249 -25.95 -6.78 51.26
CA THR A 249 -25.07 -6.14 52.26
C THR A 249 -24.56 -7.08 53.36
N THR A 250 -24.79 -8.40 53.25
CA THR A 250 -24.08 -9.40 54.06
C THR A 250 -22.76 -9.80 53.38
N ALA A 251 -21.72 -9.04 53.72
CA ALA A 251 -20.30 -9.39 53.75
C ALA A 251 -19.75 -10.45 52.76
N GLU A 252 -18.93 -10.02 51.80
CA GLU A 252 -17.61 -10.64 51.52
C GLU A 252 -16.70 -9.74 50.64
N ASP A 253 -15.39 -9.78 50.94
CA ASP A 253 -14.19 -9.38 50.20
C ASP A 253 -14.13 -8.12 49.31
N THR A 254 -13.62 -7.05 49.91
CA THR A 254 -13.04 -5.88 49.24
C THR A 254 -11.55 -6.07 48.88
N THR A 255 -11.19 -7.04 48.03
CA THR A 255 -9.84 -7.15 47.44
C THR A 255 -9.88 -7.87 46.08
N GLY A 256 -10.18 -7.14 45.00
CA GLY A 256 -10.34 -7.75 43.67
C GLY A 256 -10.60 -6.76 42.53
N LEU A 257 -9.91 -5.61 42.51
CA LEU A 257 -9.90 -4.71 41.34
C LEU A 257 -8.93 -5.27 40.29
N GLU A 258 -9.33 -6.35 39.62
CA GLU A 258 -8.67 -6.80 38.40
C GLU A 258 -9.10 -5.93 37.21
N ASP A 259 -8.15 -5.63 36.33
CA ASP A 259 -8.27 -4.76 35.15
C ASP A 259 -9.13 -5.37 34.00
N SER A 260 -9.97 -6.35 34.33
CA SER A 260 -10.55 -7.35 33.42
C SER A 260 -11.75 -6.88 32.59
N PHE A 261 -12.09 -5.59 32.64
CA PHE A 261 -13.35 -5.04 32.08
C PHE A 261 -13.18 -3.98 30.99
N LEU A 262 -11.96 -3.72 30.52
CA LEU A 262 -11.78 -3.11 29.21
C LEU A 262 -12.03 -4.19 28.15
N PRO A 263 -13.05 -4.04 27.26
CA PRO A 263 -13.22 -4.97 26.16
C PRO A 263 -11.94 -5.01 25.34
N GLU A 264 -11.41 -6.21 25.10
CA GLU A 264 -10.24 -6.40 24.25
C GLU A 264 -10.50 -5.70 22.92
N VAL A 265 -9.73 -4.64 22.65
CA VAL A 265 -10.00 -3.73 21.52
C VAL A 265 -9.69 -4.51 20.24
N TYR A 266 -10.74 -5.10 19.68
CA TYR A 266 -10.67 -5.91 18.48
C TYR A 266 -10.17 -5.05 17.31
N MET A 267 -8.87 -5.16 17.05
CA MET A 267 -8.23 -4.61 15.88
C MET A 267 -8.53 -5.56 14.72
N PRO A 268 -9.33 -5.15 13.71
CA PRO A 268 -9.66 -6.02 12.59
C PRO A 268 -8.39 -6.42 11.84
N SER A 269 -8.39 -7.62 11.25
CA SER A 269 -7.22 -8.07 10.50
C SER A 269 -6.92 -7.16 9.29
N LEU A 270 -5.67 -7.16 8.83
CA LEU A 270 -5.29 -6.46 7.60
C LEU A 270 -6.09 -6.97 6.38
N GLU A 271 -6.49 -8.24 6.38
CA GLU A 271 -7.31 -8.85 5.35
C GLU A 271 -8.77 -8.33 5.39
N GLU A 272 -9.39 -8.27 6.57
CA GLU A 272 -10.70 -7.63 6.75
C GLU A 272 -10.69 -6.17 6.33
N THR A 273 -9.65 -5.42 6.71
CA THR A 273 -9.48 -4.00 6.36
C THR A 273 -9.33 -3.84 4.84
N ALA A 274 -8.48 -4.66 4.20
CA ALA A 274 -8.34 -4.67 2.73
C ALA A 274 -9.61 -5.12 1.98
N SER A 275 -10.49 -5.89 2.64
CA SER A 275 -11.78 -6.32 2.08
C SER A 275 -12.82 -5.19 1.99
N LEU A 276 -12.60 -4.05 2.67
CA LEU A 276 -13.54 -2.94 2.69
C LEU A 276 -13.74 -2.36 1.28
N LYS A 277 -15.01 -2.27 0.86
CA LYS A 277 -15.42 -1.86 -0.50
C LYS A 277 -14.82 -0.52 -0.96
N HIS A 278 -14.59 0.43 -0.06
CA HIS A 278 -14.00 1.73 -0.40
C HIS A 278 -12.48 1.64 -0.65
N ILE A 279 -11.76 0.76 0.04
CA ILE A 279 -10.34 0.45 -0.20
C ILE A 279 -10.17 -0.30 -1.53
N GLN A 280 -11.05 -1.26 -1.83
CA GLN A 280 -11.05 -1.94 -3.13
C GLN A 280 -11.27 -0.95 -4.29
N LEU A 281 -12.22 -0.03 -4.14
CA LEU A 281 -12.48 1.02 -5.13
C LEU A 281 -11.31 2.01 -5.25
N TYR A 282 -10.65 2.37 -4.14
CA TYR A 282 -9.44 3.18 -4.16
C TYR A 282 -8.30 2.46 -4.91
N ARG A 283 -8.09 1.16 -4.68
CA ARG A 283 -7.08 0.35 -5.38
C ARG A 283 -7.30 0.32 -6.89
N ASP A 284 -8.54 0.07 -7.32
CA ASP A 284 -8.87 -0.01 -8.74
C ASP A 284 -8.70 1.37 -9.43
N LEU A 285 -8.83 2.48 -8.68
CA LEU A 285 -8.43 3.81 -9.13
C LEU A 285 -6.90 4.01 -9.10
N GLN A 286 -6.19 3.54 -8.07
CA GLN A 286 -4.74 3.69 -7.88
C GLN A 286 -3.94 3.14 -9.07
N ALA A 287 -4.43 2.07 -9.70
CA ALA A 287 -3.89 1.52 -10.94
C ALA A 287 -3.66 2.58 -12.05
N ASN A 288 -4.44 3.66 -12.09
CA ASN A 288 -4.32 4.72 -13.09
C ASN A 288 -3.08 5.63 -12.90
N TRP A 289 -2.47 5.66 -11.71
CA TRP A 289 -1.29 6.50 -11.43
C TRP A 289 -0.11 5.76 -10.81
N GLN A 290 -0.31 4.56 -10.27
CA GLN A 290 0.74 3.76 -9.61
C GLN A 290 1.95 3.50 -10.52
N ALA A 291 1.73 3.32 -11.83
CA ALA A 291 2.82 3.17 -12.78
C ALA A 291 3.68 4.44 -12.87
N TYR A 292 3.08 5.64 -12.93
CA TYR A 292 3.82 6.89 -12.99
C TYR A 292 4.65 7.14 -11.72
N ASP A 293 4.08 6.87 -10.53
CA ASP A 293 4.81 6.94 -9.26
C ASP A 293 5.99 5.94 -9.25
N ALA A 294 5.74 4.68 -9.58
CA ALA A 294 6.75 3.63 -9.62
C ALA A 294 7.91 3.95 -10.58
N TYR A 295 7.61 4.36 -11.82
CA TYR A 295 8.65 4.71 -12.79
C TYR A 295 9.33 6.05 -12.46
N SER A 296 8.66 7.00 -11.80
CA SER A 296 9.31 8.22 -11.29
C SER A 296 10.44 7.88 -10.31
N ARG A 297 10.20 6.98 -9.34
CA ARG A 297 11.22 6.51 -8.38
C ARG A 297 12.38 5.78 -9.07
N VAL A 298 12.07 4.92 -10.04
CA VAL A 298 13.11 4.22 -10.83
C VAL A 298 13.97 5.23 -11.59
N CYS A 299 13.38 6.24 -12.22
CA CYS A 299 14.11 7.30 -12.91
C CYS A 299 14.96 8.14 -11.94
N MET A 300 14.47 8.46 -10.74
CA MET A 300 15.25 9.18 -9.71
C MET A 300 16.49 8.39 -9.26
N ALA A 301 16.33 7.10 -8.95
CA ALA A 301 17.43 6.22 -8.57
C ALA A 301 18.47 6.10 -9.71
N MET A 302 17.99 5.94 -10.94
CA MET A 302 18.84 5.86 -12.14
C MET A 302 19.57 7.17 -12.44
N GLY A 303 18.91 8.31 -12.33
CA GLY A 303 19.52 9.64 -12.48
C GLY A 303 20.60 9.89 -11.43
N THR A 304 20.31 9.59 -10.16
CA THR A 304 21.27 9.71 -9.04
C THR A 304 22.50 8.85 -9.27
N ASN A 305 22.31 7.62 -9.77
CA ASN A 305 23.42 6.74 -10.10
C ASN A 305 24.27 7.26 -11.27
N GLN A 306 23.66 7.87 -12.29
CA GLN A 306 24.40 8.51 -13.39
C GLN A 306 25.14 9.78 -12.96
N LEU A 307 24.56 10.59 -12.07
CA LEU A 307 25.23 11.72 -11.43
C LEU A 307 26.50 11.27 -10.67
N LEU A 308 26.45 10.16 -9.94
CA LEU A 308 27.62 9.60 -9.25
C LEU A 308 28.69 9.08 -10.21
N GLN A 309 28.30 8.50 -11.36
CA GLN A 309 29.25 8.10 -12.41
C GLN A 309 29.89 9.32 -13.11
N SER A 310 29.13 10.40 -13.31
CA SER A 310 29.65 11.70 -13.76
C SER A 310 30.65 12.29 -12.76
N LEU A 311 30.32 12.32 -11.48
CA LEU A 311 31.24 12.77 -10.42
C LEU A 311 32.52 11.92 -10.35
N ASN A 312 32.41 10.60 -10.51
CA ASN A 312 33.56 9.70 -10.67
C ASN A 312 34.46 10.13 -11.84
N ALA A 313 33.90 10.29 -13.05
CA ALA A 313 34.65 10.68 -14.24
C ALA A 313 35.30 12.07 -14.09
N TYR A 314 34.58 13.03 -13.51
CA TYR A 314 35.09 14.37 -13.20
C TYR A 314 36.27 14.34 -12.22
N CYS A 315 36.12 13.67 -11.07
CA CYS A 315 37.18 13.57 -10.07
C CYS A 315 38.40 12.82 -10.59
N LEU A 316 38.24 11.76 -11.40
CA LEU A 316 39.36 11.12 -12.08
C LEU A 316 40.06 12.08 -13.05
N GLY A 317 39.31 12.86 -13.83
CA GLY A 317 39.87 13.89 -14.71
C GLY A 317 40.72 14.91 -13.97
N VAL A 318 40.13 15.62 -13.00
CA VAL A 318 40.79 16.69 -12.26
C VAL A 318 41.94 16.15 -11.39
N LEU A 319 41.70 15.14 -10.56
CA LEU A 319 42.69 14.70 -9.56
C LEU A 319 43.84 13.90 -10.17
N LEU A 320 43.58 13.08 -11.20
CA LEU A 320 44.64 12.25 -11.80
C LEU A 320 45.39 12.97 -12.93
N SER A 321 44.70 13.75 -13.78
CA SER A 321 45.34 14.41 -14.94
C SER A 321 45.76 15.87 -14.71
N GLU A 322 45.04 16.65 -13.89
CA GLU A 322 45.42 18.06 -13.66
C GLU A 322 46.31 18.27 -12.43
N THR A 323 46.08 17.54 -11.34
CA THR A 323 46.85 17.69 -10.09
C THR A 323 47.81 16.53 -9.79
N HIS A 324 47.77 15.46 -10.60
CA HIS A 324 48.59 14.24 -10.46
C HIS A 324 48.50 13.55 -9.08
N SER A 325 47.43 13.79 -8.33
CA SER A 325 47.19 13.22 -7.00
C SER A 325 46.45 11.88 -7.10
N GLY A 326 47.19 10.83 -7.49
CA GLY A 326 46.61 9.51 -7.74
C GLY A 326 45.88 8.89 -6.54
N TRP A 327 46.41 9.04 -5.32
CA TRP A 327 45.75 8.53 -4.11
C TRP A 327 44.43 9.25 -3.82
N ALA A 328 44.36 10.57 -3.99
CA ALA A 328 43.10 11.31 -3.84
C ALA A 328 42.06 10.87 -4.87
N ALA A 329 42.47 10.68 -6.13
CA ALA A 329 41.61 10.19 -7.20
C ALA A 329 41.02 8.81 -6.88
N VAL A 330 41.85 7.86 -6.39
CA VAL A 330 41.40 6.52 -5.97
C VAL A 330 40.43 6.60 -4.78
N CYS A 331 40.72 7.41 -3.76
CA CYS A 331 39.84 7.58 -2.61
C CYS A 331 38.47 8.17 -2.99
N CYS A 332 38.44 9.24 -3.79
CA CYS A 332 37.18 9.83 -4.28
C CYS A 332 36.39 8.82 -5.13
N MET A 333 37.06 8.09 -6.02
CA MET A 333 36.43 7.06 -6.84
C MET A 333 35.83 5.94 -5.98
N ALA A 334 36.53 5.49 -4.94
CA ALA A 334 36.04 4.46 -4.01
C ALA A 334 34.81 4.95 -3.22
N VAL A 335 34.81 6.21 -2.77
CA VAL A 335 33.65 6.81 -2.07
C VAL A 335 32.43 6.86 -2.99
N PHE A 336 32.52 7.52 -4.15
CA PHE A 336 31.36 7.63 -5.05
C PHE A 336 30.89 6.28 -5.59
N SER A 337 31.81 5.35 -5.89
CA SER A 337 31.45 4.00 -6.33
C SER A 337 30.79 3.17 -5.22
N SER A 338 31.19 3.35 -3.96
CA SER A 338 30.55 2.65 -2.82
C SER A 338 29.16 3.22 -2.51
N VAL A 339 28.96 4.54 -2.60
CA VAL A 339 27.62 5.17 -2.48
C VAL A 339 26.72 4.75 -3.65
N SER A 340 27.25 4.78 -4.88
CA SER A 340 26.57 4.32 -6.10
C SER A 340 26.13 2.85 -5.99
N TRP A 341 26.99 1.98 -5.45
CA TRP A 341 26.66 0.59 -5.15
C TRP A 341 25.61 0.47 -4.04
N LEU A 342 25.74 1.23 -2.95
CA LEU A 342 24.80 1.21 -1.83
C LEU A 342 23.39 1.58 -2.27
N ILE A 343 23.23 2.61 -3.11
CA ILE A 343 21.95 3.02 -3.70
C ILE A 343 21.33 1.85 -4.48
N VAL A 344 22.08 1.24 -5.41
CA VAL A 344 21.60 0.07 -6.18
C VAL A 344 21.22 -1.10 -5.25
N ARG A 345 21.98 -1.34 -4.18
CA ARG A 345 21.71 -2.41 -3.22
C ARG A 345 20.47 -2.14 -2.33
N LEU A 346 20.22 -0.88 -1.99
CA LEU A 346 19.07 -0.43 -1.23
C LEU A 346 17.80 -0.43 -2.10
N ASP A 347 17.88 0.03 -3.34
CA ASP A 347 16.74 0.21 -4.22
C ASP A 347 16.27 -1.07 -4.91
N VAL A 348 17.16 -2.02 -5.23
CA VAL A 348 16.80 -3.18 -6.08
C VAL A 348 16.89 -4.53 -5.35
N LEU A 349 15.79 -5.28 -5.35
CA LEU A 349 15.70 -6.69 -4.98
C LEU A 349 16.09 -7.56 -6.18
N ILE A 350 17.30 -8.11 -6.10
CA ILE A 350 17.92 -8.90 -7.16
C ILE A 350 18.49 -10.18 -6.55
N SER A 351 18.40 -11.30 -7.28
CA SER A 351 19.08 -12.55 -6.92
C SER A 351 20.61 -12.39 -6.96
N TRP A 352 21.34 -13.09 -6.07
CA TRP A 352 22.79 -12.91 -5.91
C TRP A 352 23.59 -12.93 -7.23
N ARG A 353 23.23 -13.81 -8.18
CA ARG A 353 23.90 -13.89 -9.49
C ARG A 353 23.78 -12.59 -10.31
N LEU A 354 22.58 -12.03 -10.42
CA LEU A 354 22.35 -10.80 -11.16
C LEU A 354 22.86 -9.56 -10.40
N LEU A 355 22.92 -9.63 -9.06
CA LEU A 355 23.59 -8.64 -8.22
C LEU A 355 25.10 -8.59 -8.47
N MET A 356 25.76 -9.74 -8.63
CA MET A 356 27.19 -9.80 -9.00
C MET A 356 27.46 -9.28 -10.43
N VAL A 357 26.54 -9.52 -11.38
CA VAL A 357 26.63 -8.92 -12.73
C VAL A 357 26.46 -7.39 -12.65
N ALA A 358 25.49 -6.89 -11.87
CA ALA A 358 25.31 -5.46 -11.64
C ALA A 358 26.58 -4.82 -11.04
N LEU A 359 27.15 -5.43 -9.99
CA LEU A 359 28.41 -5.00 -9.37
C LEU A 359 29.55 -4.89 -10.39
N ALA A 360 29.74 -5.92 -11.23
CA ALA A 360 30.81 -5.97 -12.22
C ALA A 360 30.66 -4.89 -13.30
N LEU A 361 29.45 -4.66 -13.81
CA LEU A 361 29.16 -3.60 -14.79
C LEU A 361 29.37 -2.20 -14.19
N GLN A 362 28.92 -2.00 -12.94
CA GLN A 362 28.88 -0.71 -12.26
C GLN A 362 30.26 -0.25 -11.75
N LEU A 363 31.09 -1.14 -11.19
CA LEU A 363 32.46 -0.81 -10.79
C LEU A 363 33.47 -0.97 -11.92
N GLY A 364 33.24 -1.86 -12.88
CA GLY A 364 34.19 -2.07 -13.97
C GLY A 364 34.38 -0.81 -14.83
N THR A 365 33.36 0.03 -14.98
CA THR A 365 33.44 1.29 -15.73
C THR A 365 34.43 2.30 -15.11
N PRO A 366 34.29 2.73 -13.83
CA PRO A 366 35.26 3.61 -13.19
C PRO A 366 36.64 2.95 -12.98
N LEU A 367 36.70 1.64 -12.67
CA LEU A 367 37.98 0.94 -12.52
C LEU A 367 38.78 0.90 -13.83
N LEU A 368 38.15 0.54 -14.95
CA LEU A 368 38.83 0.50 -16.24
C LEU A 368 39.21 1.92 -16.73
N THR A 369 38.39 2.92 -16.40
CA THR A 369 38.70 4.34 -16.63
C THR A 369 39.95 4.77 -15.85
N LEU A 370 40.02 4.46 -14.55
CA LEU A 370 41.18 4.71 -13.70
C LEU A 370 42.43 4.01 -14.25
N CYS A 371 42.34 2.72 -14.59
CA CYS A 371 43.47 1.95 -15.13
C CYS A 371 43.97 2.53 -16.47
N CYS A 372 43.07 2.91 -17.39
CA CYS A 372 43.46 3.51 -18.67
C CYS A 372 44.11 4.90 -18.47
N LEU A 373 43.57 5.72 -17.57
CA LEU A 373 44.10 7.05 -17.29
C LEU A 373 45.46 6.96 -16.57
N ALA A 374 45.59 6.14 -15.54
CA ALA A 374 46.86 5.90 -14.85
C ALA A 374 47.93 5.32 -15.80
N ALA A 375 47.59 4.34 -16.63
CA ALA A 375 48.50 3.78 -17.61
C ALA A 375 48.96 4.82 -18.64
N SER A 376 48.07 5.74 -19.07
CA SER A 376 48.41 6.81 -20.00
C SER A 376 49.41 7.84 -19.45
N ILE A 377 49.44 8.01 -18.13
CA ILE A 377 50.35 8.93 -17.42
C ILE A 377 51.68 8.25 -17.10
N LEU A 378 51.64 6.97 -16.70
CA LEU A 378 52.84 6.23 -16.26
C LEU A 378 53.66 5.64 -17.41
N PHE A 379 53.04 5.34 -18.56
CA PHE A 379 53.68 4.57 -19.63
C PHE A 379 53.40 5.15 -21.02
N THR A 380 54.43 5.62 -21.72
CA THR A 380 54.31 6.17 -23.09
C THR A 380 54.02 5.10 -24.15
N GLY A 381 54.41 3.84 -23.92
CA GLY A 381 54.31 2.74 -24.89
C GLY A 381 52.93 2.06 -25.03
N VAL A 382 51.98 2.31 -24.11
CA VAL A 382 50.69 1.59 -24.05
C VAL A 382 49.53 2.28 -24.79
N LEU A 383 49.80 3.30 -25.60
CA LEU A 383 48.78 4.02 -26.37
C LEU A 383 47.91 3.09 -27.24
N SER A 384 48.48 2.03 -27.83
CA SER A 384 47.73 1.03 -28.60
C SER A 384 46.76 0.22 -27.74
N LEU A 385 47.16 -0.13 -26.51
CA LEU A 385 46.29 -0.85 -25.56
C LEU A 385 45.16 0.05 -25.07
N ILE A 386 45.45 1.32 -24.73
CA ILE A 386 44.45 2.29 -24.31
C ILE A 386 43.40 2.52 -25.42
N ARG A 387 43.84 2.66 -26.68
CA ARG A 387 42.92 2.78 -27.83
C ARG A 387 41.99 1.57 -27.99
N ALA A 388 42.45 0.36 -27.63
CA ALA A 388 41.62 -0.85 -27.65
C ALA A 388 40.68 -0.95 -26.43
N LEU A 389 41.09 -0.45 -25.25
CA LEU A 389 40.28 -0.49 -24.03
C LEU A 389 39.20 0.60 -23.95
N VAL A 390 39.42 1.77 -24.55
CA VAL A 390 38.43 2.88 -24.53
C VAL A 390 37.04 2.45 -25.04
N PRO A 391 36.89 1.77 -26.20
CA PRO A 391 35.59 1.24 -26.63
C PRO A 391 34.96 0.28 -25.62
N VAL A 392 35.76 -0.51 -24.89
CA VAL A 392 35.27 -1.44 -23.87
C VAL A 392 34.65 -0.67 -22.70
N ILE A 393 35.21 0.47 -22.29
CA ILE A 393 34.61 1.33 -21.25
C ILE A 393 33.20 1.81 -21.67
N PHE A 394 33.04 2.30 -22.90
CA PHE A 394 31.73 2.72 -23.41
C PHE A 394 30.73 1.57 -23.53
N VAL A 395 31.17 0.40 -24.01
CA VAL A 395 30.33 -0.80 -24.07
C VAL A 395 29.90 -1.24 -22.67
N LEU A 396 30.78 -1.14 -21.67
CA LEU A 396 30.49 -1.52 -20.29
C LEU A 396 29.49 -0.55 -19.63
N HIS A 397 29.65 0.75 -19.86
CA HIS A 397 28.70 1.78 -19.42
C HIS A 397 27.32 1.61 -20.09
N LEU A 398 27.29 1.30 -21.39
CA LEU A 398 26.05 0.99 -22.11
C LEU A 398 25.41 -0.32 -21.62
N ALA A 399 26.20 -1.36 -21.35
CA ALA A 399 25.72 -2.62 -20.80
C ALA A 399 25.14 -2.44 -19.40
N TRP A 400 25.73 -1.57 -18.58
CA TRP A 400 25.15 -1.14 -17.30
C TRP A 400 23.78 -0.49 -17.49
N MET A 401 23.68 0.50 -18.39
CA MET A 401 22.41 1.17 -18.71
C MET A 401 21.33 0.20 -19.22
N VAL A 402 21.68 -0.73 -20.11
CA VAL A 402 20.77 -1.77 -20.61
C VAL A 402 20.37 -2.73 -19.49
N CYS A 403 21.29 -3.12 -18.60
CA CYS A 403 20.98 -3.95 -17.43
C CYS A 403 19.92 -3.27 -16.55
N CYS A 404 20.10 -1.98 -16.25
CA CYS A 404 19.14 -1.20 -15.48
C CYS A 404 17.77 -1.10 -16.16
N LEU A 405 17.70 -0.89 -17.48
CA LEU A 405 16.42 -0.90 -18.22
C LEU A 405 15.73 -2.28 -18.18
N ARG A 406 16.50 -3.38 -18.20
CA ARG A 406 15.98 -4.76 -18.03
C ARG A 406 15.56 -5.07 -16.58
N LEU A 407 16.14 -4.38 -15.60
CA LEU A 407 15.68 -4.41 -14.20
C LEU A 407 14.40 -3.60 -14.02
N ALA A 408 14.29 -2.45 -14.69
CA ALA A 408 13.10 -1.59 -14.71
C ALA A 408 11.94 -2.13 -15.55
N THR A 409 12.12 -3.21 -16.32
CA THR A 409 11.03 -3.80 -17.12
C THR A 409 9.94 -4.36 -16.19
N GLY A 410 8.77 -3.73 -16.17
CA GLY A 410 7.65 -4.17 -15.36
C GLY A 410 7.05 -5.51 -15.81
N HIS A 411 6.45 -6.23 -14.86
CA HIS A 411 5.77 -7.50 -15.08
C HIS A 411 4.40 -7.44 -14.38
N GLY A 412 3.33 -7.88 -15.06
CA GLY A 412 1.96 -7.88 -14.52
C GLY A 412 0.90 -7.62 -15.60
N ASP A 413 -0.25 -8.29 -15.50
CA ASP A 413 -1.28 -8.30 -16.54
C ASP A 413 -2.14 -7.03 -16.58
N LYS A 414 -2.38 -6.39 -15.42
CA LYS A 414 -3.20 -5.16 -15.32
C LYS A 414 -2.38 -3.88 -15.25
N VAL A 415 -1.26 -3.89 -14.51
CA VAL A 415 -0.35 -2.75 -14.36
C VAL A 415 1.08 -3.27 -14.38
N SER A 416 1.88 -2.81 -15.35
CA SER A 416 3.26 -3.26 -15.55
C SER A 416 4.24 -2.56 -14.59
N LEU A 417 4.21 -2.97 -13.32
CA LEU A 417 5.03 -2.38 -12.27
C LEU A 417 6.48 -2.93 -12.25
N PRO A 418 7.50 -2.08 -12.03
CA PRO A 418 8.89 -2.50 -11.85
C PRO A 418 9.14 -3.16 -10.48
N GLY A 419 8.51 -4.31 -10.23
CA GLY A 419 8.50 -5.02 -8.93
C GLY A 419 9.86 -5.50 -8.40
N LYS A 420 10.95 -5.36 -9.18
CA LYS A 420 12.32 -5.55 -8.68
C LYS A 420 12.80 -4.39 -7.81
N PHE A 421 12.14 -3.22 -7.83
CA PHE A 421 12.53 -2.06 -7.03
C PHE A 421 11.76 -2.01 -5.71
N ARG A 422 12.47 -1.92 -4.59
CA ARG A 422 11.91 -1.82 -3.23
C ARG A 422 11.03 -0.59 -3.04
N GLY A 423 11.44 0.54 -3.60
CA GLY A 423 10.65 1.77 -3.61
C GLY A 423 9.27 1.62 -4.26
N VAL A 424 9.07 0.60 -5.10
CA VAL A 424 7.80 0.24 -5.74
C VAL A 424 6.98 -0.69 -4.85
N LEU A 425 7.61 -1.64 -4.15
CA LEU A 425 6.92 -2.47 -3.16
C LEU A 425 6.37 -1.64 -1.98
N TYR A 426 7.07 -0.58 -1.58
CA TYR A 426 6.56 0.37 -0.57
C TYR A 426 5.41 1.28 -1.05
N LEU A 427 4.91 1.12 -2.29
CA LEU A 427 3.63 1.69 -2.73
C LEU A 427 2.43 0.86 -2.27
N ASP A 428 2.68 -0.42 -2.03
CA ASP A 428 1.66 -1.41 -1.72
C ASP A 428 1.51 -1.53 -0.20
N VAL A 429 0.81 -0.55 0.37
CA VAL A 429 0.55 -0.41 1.82
C VAL A 429 -0.16 -1.65 2.38
N PHE A 430 -0.88 -2.40 1.54
CA PHE A 430 -1.69 -3.56 1.92
C PHE A 430 -1.07 -4.91 1.53
N GLY A 431 0.13 -4.94 0.93
CA GLY A 431 0.87 -6.16 0.60
C GLY A 431 0.30 -7.01 -0.55
N TRP A 432 -0.61 -6.46 -1.37
CA TRP A 432 -1.30 -7.14 -2.47
C TRP A 432 -0.41 -7.60 -3.63
N LEU A 433 0.73 -6.94 -3.87
CA LEU A 433 1.72 -7.30 -4.89
C LEU A 433 2.59 -8.50 -4.48
N SER A 434 2.39 -9.04 -3.28
CA SER A 434 3.03 -10.28 -2.85
C SER A 434 2.59 -11.45 -3.75
N PRO A 435 3.50 -12.14 -4.48
CA PRO A 435 3.14 -13.21 -5.41
C PRO A 435 2.36 -14.38 -4.78
N GLU A 436 2.39 -14.47 -3.46
CA GLU A 436 1.69 -15.48 -2.66
C GLU A 436 0.16 -15.23 -2.63
N ALA A 437 -0.29 -13.98 -2.80
CA ALA A 437 -1.70 -13.61 -2.87
C ALA A 437 -2.38 -14.05 -4.19
N GLU A 438 -1.61 -14.17 -5.29
CA GLU A 438 -2.11 -14.68 -6.59
C GLU A 438 -2.16 -16.22 -6.66
N SER A 439 -1.96 -16.91 -5.54
CA SER A 439 -2.32 -18.32 -5.38
C SER A 439 -3.57 -18.53 -4.51
N PRO A 440 -4.76 -17.95 -4.85
CA PRO A 440 -6.00 -18.51 -4.38
C PRO A 440 -6.15 -19.85 -5.11
N ARG A 441 -5.63 -20.92 -4.50
CA ARG A 441 -6.14 -22.27 -4.76
C ARG A 441 -7.62 -22.21 -4.40
N ALA A 442 -8.45 -21.92 -5.41
CA ALA A 442 -9.89 -21.90 -5.30
C ALA A 442 -10.28 -23.16 -4.52
N PRO A 443 -10.99 -23.05 -3.38
CA PRO A 443 -11.40 -24.21 -2.62
C PRO A 443 -12.15 -25.10 -3.61
N ARG A 444 -11.53 -26.25 -3.93
CA ARG A 444 -11.97 -27.12 -5.02
C ARG A 444 -13.38 -27.56 -4.65
N ARG A 445 -14.37 -26.92 -5.27
CA ARG A 445 -15.79 -27.04 -4.92
C ARG A 445 -16.18 -28.50 -5.09
N ARG A 446 -16.05 -29.28 -4.02
CA ARG A 446 -16.68 -30.60 -3.93
C ARG A 446 -18.16 -30.30 -3.98
N GLU A 447 -18.77 -30.70 -5.09
CA GLU A 447 -20.20 -30.73 -5.24
C GLU A 447 -20.74 -31.62 -4.12
N ALA A 448 -21.33 -31.00 -3.10
CA ALA A 448 -22.10 -31.73 -2.11
C ALA A 448 -23.38 -32.24 -2.79
N PRO A 449 -23.78 -33.50 -2.59
CA PRO A 449 -25.03 -34.01 -3.13
C PRO A 449 -26.22 -33.19 -2.59
N ALA A 450 -27.24 -33.02 -3.42
CA ALA A 450 -28.39 -32.17 -3.11
C ALA A 450 -29.15 -32.65 -1.85
N PRO A 451 -29.57 -31.73 -0.95
CA PRO A 451 -30.41 -32.08 0.18
C PRO A 451 -31.87 -32.29 -0.25
N THR A 452 -32.49 -33.35 0.27
CA THR A 452 -33.92 -33.65 0.09
C THR A 452 -34.77 -32.78 1.05
N GLU A 453 -35.86 -32.19 0.55
CA GLU A 453 -36.77 -31.37 1.35
C GLU A 453 -37.63 -32.21 2.34
N GLN A 454 -37.81 -31.70 3.55
CA GLN A 454 -38.88 -32.08 4.48
C GLN A 454 -39.47 -30.81 5.14
N PRO A 455 -40.78 -30.80 5.47
CA PRO A 455 -41.48 -29.61 5.99
C PRO A 455 -41.24 -29.38 7.50
N PRO A 456 -41.53 -28.17 8.02
CA PRO A 456 -41.16 -27.77 9.39
C PRO A 456 -42.19 -28.16 10.45
N GLU A 457 -41.72 -28.49 11.65
CA GLU A 457 -42.49 -28.49 12.90
C GLU A 457 -42.06 -27.32 13.80
N ASP A 458 -42.98 -26.81 14.61
CA ASP A 458 -42.82 -25.62 15.46
C ASP A 458 -42.02 -25.91 16.75
N GLU A 459 -40.90 -25.21 16.99
CA GLU A 459 -40.29 -25.12 18.34
C GLU A 459 -39.75 -23.72 18.70
N ALA A 460 -39.70 -23.48 20.01
CA ALA A 460 -39.46 -22.20 20.68
C ALA A 460 -37.95 -21.88 20.85
N PRO A 461 -37.56 -20.65 21.28
CA PRO A 461 -36.19 -20.17 21.09
C PRO A 461 -35.17 -20.78 22.07
N SER A 462 -34.24 -21.56 21.53
CA SER A 462 -33.08 -22.14 22.20
C SER A 462 -31.83 -21.25 22.13
N SER A 463 -30.87 -21.47 23.03
CA SER A 463 -29.56 -20.79 23.03
C SER A 463 -28.41 -21.77 23.25
N PHE A 464 -27.20 -21.33 22.87
CA PHE A 464 -26.13 -22.17 22.32
C PHE A 464 -25.18 -22.80 23.36
N GLN A 465 -24.68 -24.01 23.07
CA GLN A 465 -23.36 -24.49 23.51
C GLN A 465 -22.35 -24.34 22.36
N PRO A 466 -21.03 -24.21 22.62
CA PRO A 466 -20.03 -24.10 21.55
C PRO A 466 -20.03 -25.36 20.68
N LEU A 467 -20.45 -25.19 19.43
CA LEU A 467 -20.61 -26.26 18.45
C LEU A 467 -19.39 -27.20 18.40
N PRO A 468 -19.60 -28.54 18.40
CA PRO A 468 -18.60 -29.50 17.92
C PRO A 468 -18.08 -29.13 16.51
N ALA A 469 -18.90 -28.47 15.69
CA ALA A 469 -18.49 -27.92 14.40
C ALA A 469 -17.35 -26.88 14.52
N MET A 470 -17.28 -26.06 15.59
CA MET A 470 -16.18 -25.10 15.79
C MET A 470 -14.86 -25.85 16.03
N TYR A 471 -14.86 -26.82 16.95
CA TYR A 471 -13.71 -27.69 17.19
C TYR A 471 -13.29 -28.46 15.93
N MET A 472 -14.25 -28.93 15.13
CA MET A 472 -13.98 -29.59 13.85
C MET A 472 -13.37 -28.64 12.81
N THR A 473 -13.87 -27.40 12.67
CA THR A 473 -13.25 -26.39 11.78
C THR A 473 -11.87 -25.97 12.23
N LEU A 474 -11.65 -25.83 13.54
CA LEU A 474 -10.36 -25.44 14.10
C LEU A 474 -9.34 -26.58 13.94
N ALA A 475 -9.77 -27.83 14.14
CA ALA A 475 -8.97 -29.01 13.84
C ALA A 475 -8.67 -29.17 12.34
N GLU A 476 -9.62 -28.87 11.45
CA GLU A 476 -9.39 -28.88 9.99
C GLU A 476 -8.39 -27.79 9.58
N LEU A 477 -8.48 -26.59 10.17
CA LEU A 477 -7.49 -25.53 9.99
C LEU A 477 -6.10 -25.93 10.51
N CYS A 478 -6.00 -26.54 11.69
CA CYS A 478 -4.75 -27.08 12.22
C CYS A 478 -4.14 -28.13 11.29
N MET A 479 -4.95 -29.08 10.79
CA MET A 479 -4.51 -30.10 9.83
C MET A 479 -4.09 -29.49 8.47
N ARG A 480 -4.72 -28.39 8.05
CA ARG A 480 -4.37 -27.68 6.81
C ARG A 480 -3.08 -26.87 6.93
N GLN A 481 -2.89 -26.11 8.01
CA GLN A 481 -1.59 -25.45 8.28
C GLN A 481 -0.47 -26.47 8.41
N ARG A 482 -0.76 -27.60 9.07
CA ARG A 482 0.16 -28.73 9.21
C ARG A 482 0.64 -29.31 7.88
N ALA A 483 -0.24 -29.48 6.89
CA ALA A 483 0.18 -29.91 5.56
C ALA A 483 1.16 -28.92 4.89
N GLY A 484 1.02 -27.61 5.17
CA GLY A 484 1.97 -26.58 4.75
C GLY A 484 3.33 -26.69 5.45
N LEU A 485 3.34 -26.89 6.77
CA LEU A 485 4.54 -27.07 7.58
C LEU A 485 5.31 -28.35 7.22
N ALA A 486 4.62 -29.46 6.97
CA ALA A 486 5.24 -30.72 6.53
C ALA A 486 5.99 -30.54 5.19
N LEU A 487 5.39 -29.82 4.23
CA LEU A 487 5.98 -29.52 2.93
C LEU A 487 7.09 -28.45 3.01
N GLN A 488 7.12 -27.63 4.06
CA GLN A 488 8.26 -26.79 4.40
C GLN A 488 9.41 -27.64 4.96
N LEU A 489 9.16 -28.49 5.95
CA LEU A 489 10.16 -29.40 6.53
C LEU A 489 10.82 -30.30 5.48
N GLU A 490 10.04 -30.87 4.56
CA GLU A 490 10.54 -31.67 3.42
C GLU A 490 11.52 -30.86 2.52
N LYS A 491 11.30 -29.55 2.35
CA LYS A 491 12.25 -28.68 1.62
C LYS A 491 13.53 -28.45 2.41
N TRP A 492 13.46 -28.32 3.73
CA TRP A 492 14.63 -28.15 4.61
C TRP A 492 15.46 -29.43 4.73
N GLU A 493 14.83 -30.60 4.65
CA GLU A 493 15.46 -31.92 4.61
C GLU A 493 16.08 -32.27 3.24
N ASN A 494 15.89 -31.43 2.22
CA ASN A 494 16.48 -31.66 0.91
C ASN A 494 18.02 -31.68 1.04
N PRO A 495 18.72 -32.72 0.57
CA PRO A 495 20.18 -32.84 0.74
C PRO A 495 20.97 -31.69 0.11
N ARG A 496 20.37 -30.93 -0.83
CA ARG A 496 20.96 -29.69 -1.35
C ARG A 496 20.99 -28.56 -0.33
N VAL A 497 19.96 -28.44 0.52
CA VAL A 497 19.93 -27.44 1.61
C VAL A 497 20.92 -27.84 2.70
N ALA A 498 20.98 -29.13 3.06
CA ALA A 498 21.99 -29.67 3.97
C ALA A 498 23.42 -29.33 3.51
N SER A 499 23.73 -29.54 2.22
CA SER A 499 25.05 -29.23 1.64
C SER A 499 25.43 -27.74 1.62
N VAL A 500 24.47 -26.83 1.86
CA VAL A 500 24.70 -25.38 1.94
C VAL A 500 24.93 -24.95 3.39
N LEU A 501 24.26 -25.59 4.36
CA LEU A 501 24.38 -25.26 5.78
C LEU A 501 25.62 -25.89 6.43
N ASN A 502 26.08 -27.04 5.91
CA ASN A 502 27.37 -27.66 6.27
C ASN A 502 27.50 -27.99 7.78
N ASP A 503 26.37 -28.19 8.45
CA ASP A 503 26.24 -28.42 9.89
C ASP A 503 25.32 -29.64 10.12
N GLU A 504 25.89 -30.74 10.64
CA GLU A 504 25.15 -31.97 10.91
C GLU A 504 24.18 -31.80 12.10
N SER A 505 24.47 -30.90 13.04
CA SER A 505 23.61 -30.66 14.21
C SER A 505 22.26 -30.03 13.81
N TRP A 506 22.23 -29.26 12.73
CA TRP A 506 20.99 -28.72 12.16
C TRP A 506 20.06 -29.83 11.66
N LEU A 507 20.59 -30.87 11.02
CA LEU A 507 19.79 -32.00 10.55
C LEU A 507 19.19 -32.80 11.72
N GLU A 508 19.94 -32.97 12.81
CA GLU A 508 19.43 -33.60 14.03
C GLU A 508 18.28 -32.78 14.66
N GLU A 509 18.41 -31.44 14.72
CA GLU A 509 17.35 -30.60 15.26
C GLU A 509 16.11 -30.59 14.35
N VAL A 510 16.26 -30.53 13.02
CA VAL A 510 15.12 -30.66 12.08
C VAL A 510 14.42 -32.01 12.25
N ALA A 511 15.16 -33.12 12.34
CA ALA A 511 14.61 -34.46 12.56
C ALA A 511 13.97 -34.64 13.96
N LYS A 512 14.38 -33.85 14.94
CA LYS A 512 13.80 -33.79 16.30
C LYS A 512 12.51 -32.95 16.32
N GLN A 513 12.47 -31.83 15.61
CA GLN A 513 11.25 -31.04 15.43
C GLN A 513 10.19 -31.81 14.63
N ARG A 514 10.59 -32.56 13.59
CA ARG A 514 9.71 -33.50 12.88
C ARG A 514 9.06 -34.51 13.84
N ARG A 515 9.86 -35.18 14.68
CA ARG A 515 9.33 -36.17 15.65
C ARG A 515 8.31 -35.58 16.61
N ARG A 516 8.60 -34.41 17.22
CA ARG A 516 7.63 -33.68 18.05
C ARG A 516 6.33 -33.34 17.32
N PHE A 517 6.43 -33.04 16.02
CA PHE A 517 5.29 -32.69 15.19
C PHE A 517 4.45 -33.90 14.75
N GLU A 518 5.07 -35.09 14.71
CA GLU A 518 4.40 -36.38 14.51
C GLU A 518 3.73 -36.87 15.82
N GLU A 519 4.36 -36.65 16.98
CA GLU A 519 3.77 -36.90 18.32
C GLU A 519 2.46 -36.08 18.52
N VAL A 520 2.50 -34.77 18.22
CA VAL A 520 1.31 -33.88 18.32
C VAL A 520 0.23 -34.23 17.29
N GLU A 521 0.58 -34.80 16.12
CA GLU A 521 -0.42 -35.34 15.20
C GLU A 521 -1.19 -36.49 15.84
N GLU A 522 -0.48 -37.41 16.49
CA GLU A 522 -1.10 -38.62 17.04
C GLU A 522 -2.00 -38.28 18.24
N GLU A 523 -1.59 -37.31 19.06
CA GLU A 523 -2.43 -36.72 20.12
C GLU A 523 -3.68 -36.01 19.56
N LEU A 524 -3.54 -35.20 18.51
CA LEU A 524 -4.68 -34.51 17.89
C LEU A 524 -5.64 -35.50 17.20
N ARG A 525 -5.10 -36.50 16.50
CA ARG A 525 -5.87 -37.57 15.84
C ARG A 525 -6.64 -38.40 16.87
N THR A 526 -6.01 -38.81 17.96
CA THR A 526 -6.69 -39.57 19.02
C THR A 526 -7.73 -38.73 19.76
N THR A 527 -7.48 -37.42 19.96
CA THR A 527 -8.46 -36.49 20.55
C THR A 527 -9.67 -36.30 19.65
N LEU A 528 -9.48 -36.11 18.33
CA LEU A 528 -10.57 -36.06 17.36
C LEU A 528 -11.35 -37.37 17.27
N GLN A 529 -10.67 -38.50 17.36
CA GLN A 529 -11.31 -39.81 17.35
C GLN A 529 -12.17 -40.01 18.61
N ARG A 530 -11.66 -39.68 19.81
CA ARG A 530 -12.45 -39.66 21.05
C ARG A 530 -13.68 -38.75 20.94
N ALA A 531 -13.50 -37.52 20.46
CA ALA A 531 -14.60 -36.56 20.29
C ALA A 531 -15.67 -37.02 19.28
N ARG A 532 -15.30 -37.92 18.36
CA ARG A 532 -16.21 -38.53 17.38
C ARG A 532 -16.87 -39.83 17.87
N GLU A 533 -16.20 -40.57 18.75
CA GLU A 533 -16.67 -41.82 19.33
C GLU A 533 -17.47 -41.63 20.63
N GLN A 534 -17.36 -40.47 21.27
CA GLN A 534 -18.09 -40.13 22.50
C GLN A 534 -19.61 -40.05 22.21
N PRO A 535 -20.43 -41.00 22.73
CA PRO A 535 -21.85 -41.04 22.41
C PRO A 535 -22.59 -39.87 23.05
N GLN A 536 -23.63 -39.41 22.36
CA GLN A 536 -24.51 -38.31 22.78
C GLN A 536 -25.46 -38.77 23.91
N GLN A 537 -24.90 -39.18 25.05
CA GLN A 537 -25.57 -39.98 26.07
C GLN A 537 -26.03 -39.20 27.31
N ASP A 538 -25.62 -37.94 27.45
CA ASP A 538 -26.05 -37.02 28.52
C ASP A 538 -26.99 -35.93 27.99
N ALA A 539 -28.14 -36.33 27.44
CA ALA A 539 -29.15 -35.41 26.91
C ALA A 539 -30.12 -34.85 27.99
N ASP A 540 -30.22 -35.50 29.16
CA ASP A 540 -31.28 -35.26 30.16
C ASP A 540 -30.90 -34.28 31.30
N ALA A 541 -29.74 -33.62 31.25
CA ALA A 541 -29.26 -32.75 32.32
C ALA A 541 -28.72 -31.39 31.83
N THR A 542 -29.61 -30.43 31.53
CA THR A 542 -29.23 -29.05 31.18
C THR A 542 -29.48 -28.03 32.30
N PRO A 543 -28.42 -27.51 32.96
CA PRO A 543 -28.42 -26.15 33.52
C PRO A 543 -28.32 -25.09 32.39
N ARG A 544 -28.49 -23.80 32.74
CA ARG A 544 -29.00 -22.71 31.87
C ARG A 544 -27.98 -21.64 31.39
N VAL A 545 -28.34 -20.90 30.31
CA VAL A 545 -27.98 -19.49 29.92
C VAL A 545 -26.55 -19.23 29.36
N TRP A 546 -26.26 -18.36 28.35
CA TRP A 546 -26.97 -17.70 27.20
C TRP A 546 -25.94 -16.95 26.29
N LEU A 547 -26.07 -16.99 24.94
CA LEU A 547 -25.83 -15.84 24.00
C LEU A 547 -26.27 -16.19 22.55
N LYS A 548 -26.49 -15.19 21.68
CA LYS A 548 -26.92 -15.36 20.27
C LYS A 548 -26.15 -14.42 19.32
N LEU A 549 -25.58 -14.96 18.24
CA LEU A 549 -24.91 -14.22 17.16
C LEU A 549 -25.52 -14.60 15.81
N GLU A 550 -26.12 -13.65 15.10
CA GLU A 550 -26.75 -13.88 13.80
C GLU A 550 -25.81 -13.49 12.65
N TRP A 551 -25.42 -14.48 11.85
CA TRP A 551 -24.56 -14.30 10.68
C TRP A 551 -25.42 -14.18 9.42
N PHE A 552 -25.62 -12.95 8.92
CA PHE A 552 -26.38 -12.71 7.68
C PHE A 552 -25.52 -12.98 6.43
N ALA A 553 -25.67 -14.17 5.86
CA ALA A 553 -25.28 -14.43 4.47
C ALA A 553 -26.41 -13.99 3.52
N SER A 554 -26.15 -13.03 2.63
CA SER A 554 -27.09 -12.66 1.58
C SER A 554 -26.40 -12.33 0.25
N PHE A 555 -26.72 -13.15 -0.76
CA PHE A 555 -26.69 -12.93 -2.22
C PHE A 555 -25.41 -12.33 -2.86
N GLN A 556 -24.74 -12.94 -3.84
CA GLN A 556 -25.19 -13.71 -5.03
C GLN A 556 -26.10 -12.89 -5.98
N THR A 557 -25.51 -12.11 -6.90
CA THR A 557 -25.91 -11.92 -8.32
C THR A 557 -25.22 -10.70 -8.95
N LEU A 558 -24.06 -10.93 -9.59
CA LEU A 558 -23.68 -10.47 -10.94
C LEU A 558 -22.24 -10.91 -11.25
#